data_AF-A0AA42ZEN9-F1
#
_entry.id   AF-A0AA42ZEN9-F1
#
_cell.length_a   1.000
_cell.length_b   1.000
_cell.length_c   1.000
_cell.angle_alpha   90.00
_cell.angle_beta   90.00
_cell.angle_gamma   90.00
#
_symmetry.space_group_name_H-M   'P 1'
#
loop_
_entity.id
_entity.type
_entity.pdbx_description
1 polymer ?
#
loop_
_entity_poly.entity_id
_entity_poly.type
_entity_poly.pdbx_seq_one_letter_code
_entity_poly.pdbx_strand_id
1 'polypeptide(L)'
;EFAYEDLSSQEIEKYTYKFIKEKDGLLLVEQDPVDPKSGYTRRLVSYNKNKGYRIEKIEFYDRKNSLLKTLSYRGYNLYKNKFWRASTLNMVNHQSNKETLLRFDNYNFDVDFSDEDFTQNALKRT
;
A
#
# COMPACT_ATOMS: atom_id res chain seq x y z
N GLU A 1 0.16 0.22 12.79
CA GLU A 1 0.41 1.67 12.63
C GLU A 1 1.02 1.97 11.27
N PHE A 2 0.50 2.99 10.58
CA PHE A 2 1.02 3.48 9.30
C PHE A 2 2.12 4.52 9.54
N ALA A 3 3.21 4.42 8.79
CA ALA A 3 4.22 5.47 8.68
C ALA A 3 3.83 6.45 7.55
N TYR A 4 4.42 7.64 7.53
CA TYR A 4 4.17 8.63 6.47
C TYR A 4 4.47 8.06 5.08
N GLU A 5 5.54 7.28 4.93
CA GLU A 5 5.89 6.64 3.65
C GLU A 5 4.84 5.62 3.16
N ASP A 6 4.08 5.00 4.08
CA ASP A 6 3.01 4.05 3.72
C ASP A 6 1.79 4.73 3.08
N LEU A 7 1.60 6.02 3.39
CA LEU A 7 0.50 6.84 2.89
C LEU A 7 0.87 7.59 1.61
N SER A 8 2.13 7.52 1.19
CA SER A 8 2.60 8.12 -0.05
C SER A 8 2.17 7.30 -1.28
N SER A 9 2.22 7.93 -2.45
CA SER A 9 1.90 7.26 -3.71
C SER A 9 2.81 6.05 -3.95
N GLN A 10 2.23 4.96 -4.48
CA GLN A 10 2.97 3.79 -4.90
C GLN A 10 3.46 4.01 -6.33
N GLU A 11 4.73 4.39 -6.49
CA GLU A 11 5.37 4.57 -7.79
C GLU A 11 6.29 3.39 -8.09
N ILE A 12 6.43 3.03 -9.37
CA ILE A 12 7.26 1.89 -9.77
C ILE A 12 8.74 2.19 -9.47
N GLU A 13 9.16 3.42 -9.70
CA GLU A 13 10.54 3.91 -9.61
C GLU A 13 11.04 4.00 -8.17
N LYS A 14 10.15 3.93 -7.18
CA LYS A 14 10.50 3.98 -5.74
C LYS A 14 11.15 2.67 -5.25
N TYR A 15 11.12 1.61 -6.04
CA TYR A 15 11.61 0.28 -5.63
C TYR A 15 12.41 -0.41 -6.74
N THR A 16 13.34 -1.27 -6.35
CA THR A 16 13.81 -2.37 -7.21
C THR A 16 12.99 -3.62 -6.91
N TYR A 17 12.94 -4.57 -7.85
CA TYR A 17 12.02 -5.70 -7.80
C TYR A 17 12.74 -7.01 -7.99
N LYS A 18 12.37 -7.99 -7.17
CA LYS A 18 12.81 -9.37 -7.32
C LYS A 18 11.61 -10.31 -7.21
N PHE A 19 11.36 -11.06 -8.29
CA PHE A 19 10.37 -12.13 -8.24
C PHE A 19 10.87 -13.26 -7.34
N ILE A 20 10.06 -13.66 -6.36
CA ILE A 20 10.42 -14.70 -5.39
C ILE A 20 9.82 -16.03 -5.81
N LYS A 21 8.50 -16.10 -5.97
CA LYS A 21 7.77 -17.30 -6.40
C LYS A 21 6.31 -17.01 -6.72
N GLU A 22 5.69 -17.94 -7.42
CA GLU A 22 4.25 -18.07 -7.56
C GLU A 22 3.77 -19.23 -6.68
N LYS A 23 2.71 -19.03 -5.88
CA LYS A 23 2.06 -20.10 -5.11
C LYS A 23 0.56 -19.82 -5.04
N ASP A 24 -0.26 -20.80 -5.39
CA ASP A 24 -1.73 -20.74 -5.31
C ASP A 24 -2.33 -19.50 -6.02
N GLY A 25 -1.75 -19.10 -7.16
CA GLY A 25 -2.17 -17.92 -7.93
C GLY A 25 -1.72 -16.57 -7.34
N LEU A 26 -0.91 -16.58 -6.27
CA LEU A 26 -0.27 -15.40 -5.72
C LEU A 26 1.18 -15.30 -6.17
N LEU A 27 1.55 -14.16 -6.75
CA LEU A 27 2.92 -13.80 -7.07
C LEU A 27 3.53 -13.06 -5.87
N LEU A 28 4.61 -13.61 -5.32
CA LEU A 28 5.40 -12.95 -4.29
C LEU A 28 6.55 -12.21 -4.95
N VAL A 29 6.55 -10.89 -4.77
CA VAL A 29 7.58 -9.99 -5.30
C VAL A 29 8.17 -9.23 -4.14
N GLU A 30 9.49 -9.34 -3.99
CA GLU A 30 10.25 -8.52 -3.07
C GLU A 30 10.51 -7.16 -3.71
N GLN A 31 10.35 -6.12 -2.91
CA GLN A 31 10.53 -4.72 -3.30
C GLN A 31 11.50 -4.06 -2.34
N ASP A 32 12.65 -3.63 -2.85
CA ASP A 32 13.66 -2.94 -2.06
C ASP A 32 13.54 -1.43 -2.33
N PRO A 33 13.25 -0.59 -1.30
CA PRO A 33 13.14 0.85 -1.48
C PRO A 33 14.45 1.45 -1.98
N VAL A 34 14.37 2.29 -3.02
CA VAL A 34 15.55 3.00 -3.56
C VAL A 34 15.98 4.15 -2.64
N ASP A 35 15.03 4.76 -1.92
CA ASP A 35 15.33 5.87 -1.00
C ASP A 35 16.04 5.37 0.27
N PRO A 36 17.29 5.78 0.55
CA PRO A 36 18.01 5.38 1.76
C PRO A 36 17.37 5.88 3.06
N LYS A 37 16.44 6.85 2.99
CA LYS A 37 15.68 7.34 4.13
C LYS A 37 14.52 6.43 4.53
N SER A 38 14.17 5.45 3.69
CA SER A 38 13.16 4.43 3.99
C SER A 38 13.38 3.80 5.38
N GLY A 39 12.28 3.60 6.13
CA GLY A 39 12.29 2.83 7.37
C GLY A 39 12.41 1.32 7.13
N TYR A 40 12.23 0.86 5.90
CA TYR A 40 12.20 -0.55 5.53
C TYR A 40 13.42 -0.95 4.72
N THR A 41 13.96 -2.13 5.01
CA THR A 41 14.99 -2.74 4.16
C THR A 41 14.40 -3.38 2.92
N ARG A 42 13.18 -3.92 3.02
CA ARG A 42 12.44 -4.55 1.92
C ARG A 42 10.96 -4.71 2.28
N ARG A 43 10.15 -4.91 1.26
CA ARG A 43 8.74 -5.31 1.37
C ARG A 43 8.51 -6.58 0.57
N LEU A 44 7.72 -7.52 1.09
CA LEU A 44 7.27 -8.68 0.33
C LEU A 44 5.80 -8.47 -0.04
N VAL A 45 5.53 -8.28 -1.33
CA VAL A 45 4.20 -7.96 -1.85
C VAL A 45 3.59 -9.20 -2.50
N SER A 46 2.36 -9.51 -2.12
CA SER A 46 1.56 -10.59 -2.68
C SER A 46 0.56 -10.04 -3.70
N TYR A 47 0.79 -10.32 -4.98
CA TYR A 47 -0.09 -9.94 -6.08
C TYR A 47 -0.98 -11.11 -6.50
N ASN A 48 -2.27 -10.86 -6.72
CA ASN A 48 -3.21 -11.91 -7.12
C ASN A 48 -3.34 -11.99 -8.65
N LYS A 49 -2.65 -12.96 -9.25
CA LYS A 49 -2.64 -13.17 -10.71
C LYS A 49 -4.04 -13.40 -11.27
N ASN A 50 -4.86 -14.16 -10.56
CA ASN A 50 -6.22 -14.51 -10.97
C ASN A 50 -7.22 -13.36 -10.80
N LYS A 51 -6.84 -12.28 -10.11
CA LYS A 51 -7.71 -11.13 -9.82
C LYS A 51 -7.09 -9.81 -10.29
N GLY A 52 -6.50 -9.84 -11.48
CA GLY A 52 -5.98 -8.64 -12.15
C GLY A 52 -4.78 -8.03 -11.45
N TYR A 53 -3.94 -8.85 -10.82
CA TYR A 53 -2.71 -8.44 -10.13
C TYR A 53 -2.95 -7.41 -9.01
N ARG A 54 -4.13 -7.40 -8.39
CA ARG A 54 -4.34 -6.59 -7.19
C ARG A 54 -3.48 -7.11 -6.03
N ILE A 55 -3.10 -6.21 -5.13
CA ILE A 55 -2.32 -6.55 -3.93
C ILE A 55 -3.25 -7.20 -2.90
N GLU A 56 -2.88 -8.34 -2.34
CA GLU A 56 -3.64 -8.96 -1.25
C GLU A 56 -2.99 -8.68 0.11
N LYS A 57 -1.65 -8.63 0.14
CA LYS A 57 -0.85 -8.49 1.36
C LYS A 57 0.49 -7.83 1.06
N ILE A 58 0.99 -7.05 2.02
CA ILE A 58 2.37 -6.56 2.06
C ILE A 58 2.96 -6.88 3.44
N GLU A 59 4.15 -7.47 3.45
CA GLU A 59 4.96 -7.69 4.65
C GLU A 59 6.14 -6.72 4.63
N PHE A 60 6.28 -5.92 5.69
CA PHE A 60 7.32 -4.90 5.81
C PHE A 60 8.41 -5.40 6.74
N TYR A 61 9.67 -5.29 6.29
CA TYR A 61 10.84 -5.66 7.07
C TYR A 61 11.61 -4.40 7.47
N ASP A 62 11.95 -4.29 8.75
CA ASP A 62 12.72 -3.15 9.27
C ASP A 62 14.19 -3.17 8.79
N ARG A 63 14.97 -2.16 9.20
CA ARG A 63 16.40 -2.07 8.86
C ARG A 63 17.27 -3.20 9.42
N LYS A 64 16.76 -3.99 10.37
CA LYS A 64 17.41 -5.21 10.90
C LYS A 64 16.91 -6.46 10.16
N ASN A 65 16.16 -6.30 9.07
CA ASN A 65 15.55 -7.36 8.29
C ASN A 65 14.59 -8.26 9.10
N SER A 66 14.00 -7.72 10.16
CA SER A 66 12.98 -8.40 10.97
C SER A 66 11.59 -8.01 10.49
N LEU A 67 10.64 -8.96 10.51
CA LEU A 67 9.25 -8.69 10.16
C LEU A 67 8.68 -7.67 11.14
N LEU A 68 8.38 -6.47 10.64
CA LEU A 68 7.91 -5.35 11.45
C LEU A 68 6.39 -5.33 11.49
N LYS A 69 5.75 -5.34 10.31
CA LYS A 69 4.31 -5.20 10.19
C LYS A 69 3.77 -5.83 8.90
N THR A 70 2.47 -6.10 8.90
CA THR A 70 1.76 -6.66 7.74
C THR A 70 0.53 -5.82 7.42
N LEU A 71 0.41 -5.41 6.16
CA LEU A 71 -0.78 -4.76 5.61
C LEU A 71 -1.59 -5.78 4.81
N SER A 72 -2.87 -5.92 5.12
CA SER A 72 -3.81 -6.77 4.38
C SER A 72 -4.90 -5.92 3.71
N TYR A 73 -5.19 -6.21 2.45
CA TYR A 73 -6.23 -5.54 1.66
C TYR A 73 -7.47 -6.43 1.60
N ARG A 74 -8.66 -5.87 1.87
CA ARG A 74 -9.93 -6.61 1.86
C ARG A 74 -11.07 -5.78 1.28
N GLY A 75 -12.14 -6.45 0.88
CA GLY A 75 -13.36 -5.79 0.40
C GLY A 75 -13.14 -5.04 -0.91
N TYR A 76 -12.46 -5.68 -1.87
CA TYR A 76 -12.22 -5.10 -3.19
C TYR A 76 -13.52 -4.88 -3.96
N ASN A 77 -13.72 -3.65 -4.44
CA ASN A 77 -14.78 -3.28 -5.36
C ASN A 77 -14.18 -2.72 -6.66
N LEU A 78 -14.85 -2.97 -7.78
CA LEU A 78 -14.49 -2.45 -9.09
C LEU A 78 -15.26 -1.16 -9.36
N TYR A 79 -14.54 -0.07 -9.60
CA TYR A 79 -15.10 1.23 -9.93
C TYR A 79 -14.82 1.58 -11.39
N LYS A 80 -15.80 2.18 -12.07
CA LYS A 80 -15.73 2.58 -13.48
C LYS A 80 -15.21 1.47 -14.42
N ASN A 81 -15.54 0.22 -14.13
CA ASN A 81 -15.09 -0.97 -14.86
C ASN A 81 -13.55 -1.08 -15.05
N LYS A 82 -12.77 -0.36 -14.23
CA LYS A 82 -11.31 -0.25 -14.41
C LYS A 82 -10.54 -0.25 -13.08
N PHE A 83 -11.01 0.47 -12.07
CA PHE A 83 -10.25 0.75 -10.86
C PHE A 83 -10.67 -0.16 -9.72
N TRP A 84 -9.81 -1.11 -9.36
CA TRP A 84 -9.99 -1.90 -8.14
C TRP A 84 -9.54 -1.11 -6.91
N ARG A 85 -10.41 -1.01 -5.91
CA ARG A 85 -10.10 -0.40 -4.61
C ARG A 85 -10.56 -1.31 -3.48
N ALA A 86 -9.68 -1.53 -2.51
CA ALA A 86 -10.01 -2.26 -1.28
C ALA A 86 -10.75 -1.31 -0.33
N SER A 87 -11.92 -1.71 0.18
CA SER A 87 -12.64 -0.92 1.19
C SER A 87 -12.02 -1.00 2.58
N THR A 88 -11.05 -1.91 2.79
CA THR A 88 -10.42 -2.10 4.09
C THR A 88 -8.93 -2.39 3.94
N LEU A 89 -8.13 -1.61 4.66
CA LEU A 89 -6.68 -1.79 4.81
C LEU A 89 -6.39 -2.03 6.29
N ASN A 90 -5.93 -3.24 6.63
CA ASN A 90 -5.59 -3.60 8.00
C ASN A 90 -4.08 -3.73 8.19
N MET A 91 -3.51 -2.88 9.05
CA MET A 91 -2.08 -2.86 9.35
C MET A 91 -1.81 -3.37 10.76
N VAL A 92 -1.17 -4.53 10.87
CA VAL A 92 -0.77 -5.15 12.14
C VAL A 92 0.73 -4.99 12.35
N ASN A 93 1.15 -4.37 13.45
CA ASN A 93 2.56 -4.30 13.86
C ASN A 93 2.88 -5.46 14.81
N HIS A 94 3.83 -6.31 14.42
CA HIS A 94 4.18 -7.54 15.15
C HIS A 94 5.17 -7.30 16.29
N GLN A 95 5.81 -6.13 16.33
CA GLN A 95 6.74 -5.76 17.40
C GLN A 95 6.02 -5.06 18.55
N SER A 96 5.03 -4.20 18.24
CA SER A 96 4.26 -3.46 19.24
C SER A 96 2.90 -4.07 19.57
N ASN A 97 2.45 -5.10 18.83
CA ASN A 97 1.11 -5.68 18.89
C ASN A 97 -0.03 -4.69 18.64
N LYS A 98 0.26 -3.52 18.07
CA LYS A 98 -0.75 -2.53 17.70
C LYS A 98 -1.31 -2.78 16.31
N GLU A 99 -2.60 -2.53 16.17
CA GLU A 99 -3.33 -2.65 14.91
C GLU A 99 -3.89 -1.29 14.48
N THR A 100 -3.99 -1.06 13.17
CA THR A 100 -4.67 0.10 12.60
C THR A 100 -5.53 -0.37 11.44
N LEU A 101 -6.83 -0.10 11.53
CA LEU A 101 -7.80 -0.43 10.50
C LEU A 101 -8.28 0.83 9.80
N LEU A 102 -7.97 0.95 8.50
CA LEU A 102 -8.54 1.99 7.64
C LEU A 102 -9.74 1.41 6.90
N ARG A 103 -10.87 2.09 6.98
CA ARG A 103 -12.09 1.78 6.23
C ARG A 103 -12.37 2.92 5.26
N PHE A 104 -12.59 2.57 4.01
CA PHE A 104 -12.90 3.51 2.95
C PHE A 104 -14.29 3.21 2.42
N ASP A 105 -15.09 4.26 2.31
CA ASP A 105 -16.40 4.25 1.70
C ASP A 105 -16.52 5.40 0.69
N ASN A 106 -17.58 5.38 -0.12
CA ASN A 106 -17.96 6.50 -0.98
C ASN A 106 -16.85 6.99 -1.94
N TYR A 107 -16.09 6.07 -2.54
CA TYR A 107 -15.12 6.44 -3.57
C TYR A 107 -15.78 7.17 -4.73
N ASN A 108 -15.46 8.45 -4.88
CA ASN A 108 -15.84 9.26 -6.01
C ASN A 108 -14.65 9.41 -6.97
N PHE A 109 -14.90 9.19 -8.25
CA PHE A 109 -13.90 9.26 -9.31
C PHE A 109 -14.29 10.36 -10.29
N ASP A 110 -13.32 10.92 -10.99
CA ASP A 110 -13.50 12.08 -11.89
C ASP A 110 -14.15 13.27 -11.17
N VAL A 111 -13.79 13.47 -9.90
CA VAL A 111 -14.12 14.72 -9.22
C VAL A 111 -13.27 15.81 -9.86
N ASP A 112 -13.90 16.94 -10.17
CA ASP A 112 -13.27 18.12 -10.75
C ASP A 112 -12.42 18.86 -9.70
N PHE A 113 -11.36 18.21 -9.22
CA PHE A 113 -10.32 18.87 -8.42
C PHE A 113 -9.37 19.65 -9.34
N SER A 114 -8.98 20.85 -8.92
CA SER A 114 -7.94 21.64 -9.58
C SER A 114 -6.62 21.54 -8.83
N ASP A 115 -5.53 22.02 -9.43
CA ASP A 115 -4.23 22.05 -8.78
C ASP A 115 -4.24 22.92 -7.50
N GLU A 116 -5.14 23.91 -7.41
CA GLU A 116 -5.29 24.75 -6.21
C GLU A 116 -5.72 23.96 -4.98
N ASP A 117 -6.50 22.89 -5.16
CA ASP A 117 -6.97 22.00 -4.08
C ASP A 117 -5.82 21.21 -3.43
N PHE A 118 -4.69 21.08 -4.12
CA PHE A 118 -3.52 20.31 -3.67
C PHE A 118 -2.36 21.21 -3.19
N THR A 119 -2.63 22.47 -2.86
CA THR A 119 -1.63 23.40 -2.30
C THR A 119 -1.56 23.35 -0.77
N GLN A 120 -0.42 23.73 -0.19
CA GLN A 120 -0.31 23.87 1.27
C GLN A 120 -1.28 24.90 1.85
N ASN A 121 -1.67 25.92 1.06
CA ASN A 121 -2.64 26.92 1.51
C ASN A 121 -4.06 26.34 1.57
N ALA A 122 -4.43 25.36 0.74
CA ALA A 122 -5.71 24.67 0.83
C ALA A 122 -5.90 23.93 2.17
N LEU A 123 -4.81 23.56 2.86
CA LEU A 123 -4.87 22.98 4.21
C LEU A 123 -5.21 24.01 5.29
N LYS A 124 -4.89 25.29 5.05
CA LYS A 124 -5.21 26.39 5.97
C LYS A 124 -6.68 26.73 5.77
N ARG A 125 -7.55 26.03 6.50
CA ARG A 125 -8.96 26.42 6.65
C ARG A 125 -9.00 27.84 7.20
N THR A 126 -9.43 28.80 6.38
CA THR A 126 -10.00 30.06 6.87
C THR A 126 -11.34 29.80 7.53
#